data_AF-A0A7S3FQX5-F1
#
_entry.id   AF-A0A7S3FQX5-F1
#
_cell.length_a   1.000
_cell.length_b   1.000
_cell.length_c   1.000
_cell.angle_alpha   90.00
_cell.angle_beta   90.00
_cell.angle_gamma   90.00
#
_symmetry.space_group_name_H-M   'P 1'
#
loop_
_entity.id
_entity.type
_entity.pdbx_description
1 polymer ?
#
loop_
_entity_poly.entity_id
_entity_poly.type
_entity_poly.pdbx_seq_one_letter_code
_entity_poly.pdbx_strand_id
1 'polypeptide(L)'
;MATALRFGCGETSRGAGRGCSVAGERPSRPRTRGGRGALALLVPLEGKPVGSQQGVHFSSLRQRFRVRFAGAPRAESGSGSGTPGDVLLPLLSEADLVREAEWLGRTIASWLDEEWCEQDVHDDIGDALCQAYLRERMVKKNNEATSILLQLSDDLKKVDFSEAFVNPYDVSNKALECLMFKSGVDVCCQSDADKKFLEESLKNA
;
A
#
# COMPACT_ATOMS: atom_id res chain seq x y z
N MET A 1 41.43 44.84 -9.17
CA MET A 1 42.22 43.88 -9.98
C MET A 1 42.61 42.73 -9.08
N ALA A 2 41.99 41.56 -9.26
CA ALA A 2 42.34 40.35 -8.55
C ALA A 2 42.30 39.18 -9.54
N THR A 3 43.39 38.43 -9.50
CA THR A 3 43.89 37.45 -10.46
C THR A 3 43.01 36.20 -10.54
N ALA A 4 42.59 35.84 -11.75
CA ALA A 4 42.09 34.51 -12.07
C ALA A 4 43.24 33.70 -12.71
N LEU A 5 43.63 32.58 -12.08
CA LEU A 5 44.41 31.54 -12.73
C LEU A 5 43.57 30.26 -12.78
N ARG A 6 43.50 29.76 -14.02
CA ARG A 6 42.81 28.58 -14.53
C ARG A 6 43.43 27.26 -14.07
N PHE A 7 42.67 26.20 -14.38
CA PHE A 7 43.02 24.85 -14.89
C PHE A 7 42.36 23.77 -14.02
N GLY A 8 41.69 22.74 -14.54
CA GLY A 8 41.53 22.20 -15.90
C GLY A 8 41.42 20.67 -15.80
N CYS A 9 40.67 20.04 -16.73
CA CYS A 9 40.51 18.57 -16.93
C CYS A 9 39.89 17.78 -15.76
N GLY A 10 39.05 16.75 -15.93
CA GLY A 10 38.75 15.91 -17.08
C GLY A 10 38.53 14.49 -16.56
N GLU A 11 37.29 13.99 -16.72
CA GLU A 11 36.85 12.59 -16.92
C GLU A 11 37.52 11.41 -16.14
N THR A 12 36.72 10.64 -15.39
CA THR A 12 36.20 9.32 -15.82
C THR A 12 35.57 8.49 -14.68
N SER A 13 34.44 7.87 -15.02
CA SER A 13 34.07 6.47 -14.73
C SER A 13 33.46 6.04 -13.38
N ARG A 14 32.15 5.73 -13.50
CA ARG A 14 31.41 4.53 -13.05
C ARG A 14 31.09 4.33 -11.56
N GLY A 15 29.78 4.36 -11.29
CA GLY A 15 29.16 3.78 -10.11
C GLY A 15 27.73 4.29 -9.87
N ALA A 16 26.88 4.30 -10.89
CA ALA A 16 25.50 4.79 -10.75
C ALA A 16 24.61 3.71 -10.11
N GLY A 17 24.23 3.95 -8.86
CA GLY A 17 23.10 3.30 -8.22
C GLY A 17 21.80 3.62 -8.98
N ARG A 18 20.89 2.65 -9.03
CA ARG A 18 19.56 2.85 -9.61
C ARG A 18 18.73 3.66 -8.62
N GLY A 19 18.75 4.97 -8.81
CA GLY A 19 17.76 5.88 -8.23
C GLY A 19 16.43 5.77 -8.98
N CYS A 20 15.35 5.99 -8.25
CA CYS A 20 14.01 6.24 -8.77
C CYS A 20 14.09 7.22 -9.95
N SER A 21 13.88 6.73 -11.18
CA SER A 21 13.94 7.55 -12.38
C SER A 21 12.53 7.89 -12.86
N VAL A 22 12.29 9.20 -12.87
CA VAL A 22 11.13 9.90 -13.40
C VAL A 22 10.92 9.62 -14.89
N ALA A 23 9.64 9.50 -15.25
CA ALA A 23 9.06 9.66 -16.59
C ALA A 23 9.46 8.64 -17.67
N GLY A 24 8.75 7.52 -17.67
CA GLY A 24 8.42 6.79 -18.89
C GLY A 24 6.98 7.11 -19.30
N GLU A 25 6.81 7.83 -20.40
CA GLU A 25 5.53 8.05 -21.09
C GLU A 25 4.85 6.69 -21.35
N ARG A 26 3.75 6.38 -20.64
CA ARG A 26 2.88 5.25 -21.01
C ARG A 26 2.10 5.62 -22.28
N PRO A 27 2.00 4.74 -23.28
CA PRO A 27 1.29 5.04 -24.52
C PRO A 27 -0.20 5.26 -24.26
N SER A 28 -0.72 6.38 -24.78
CA SER A 28 -2.11 6.79 -24.67
C SER A 28 -3.03 5.89 -25.50
N ARG A 29 -4.07 5.33 -24.87
CA ARG A 29 -5.10 4.53 -25.56
C ARG A 29 -5.85 5.39 -26.60
N PRO A 30 -6.12 4.88 -27.82
CA PRO A 30 -6.94 5.61 -28.80
C PRO A 30 -8.44 5.48 -28.49
N ARG A 31 -9.12 6.63 -28.46
CA ARG A 31 -10.59 6.77 -28.42
C ARG A 31 -11.15 6.52 -29.81
N THR A 32 -11.83 5.39 -30.05
CA THR A 32 -12.54 5.15 -31.33
C THR A 32 -13.96 5.72 -31.28
N ARG A 33 -14.22 6.73 -32.11
CA ARG A 33 -15.55 7.32 -32.36
C ARG A 33 -16.13 6.76 -33.65
N GLY A 34 -17.28 6.07 -33.52
CA GLY A 34 -18.40 5.89 -34.46
C GLY A 34 -18.17 5.82 -35.97
N GLY A 35 -18.54 4.69 -36.56
CA GLY A 35 -18.87 4.53 -37.99
C GLY A 35 -20.01 3.51 -38.15
N ARG A 36 -21.09 3.94 -38.80
CA ARG A 36 -22.36 3.22 -38.98
C ARG A 36 -22.27 2.12 -40.06
N GLY A 37 -23.00 1.02 -39.83
CA GLY A 37 -23.83 0.38 -40.85
C GLY A 37 -23.29 -0.91 -41.49
N ALA A 38 -23.85 -2.06 -41.07
CA ALA A 38 -24.22 -3.15 -41.97
C ALA A 38 -25.29 -4.02 -41.29
N LEU A 39 -26.38 -4.23 -42.02
CA LEU A 39 -27.57 -4.98 -41.66
C LEU A 39 -27.41 -6.47 -42.05
N ALA A 40 -28.24 -7.32 -41.43
CA ALA A 40 -28.48 -8.76 -41.70
C ALA A 40 -27.59 -9.70 -40.86
N LEU A 41 -28.08 -10.76 -40.22
CA LEU A 41 -29.26 -11.59 -40.45
C LEU A 41 -29.72 -12.21 -39.11
N LEU A 42 -31.02 -12.20 -38.82
CA LEU A 42 -31.62 -12.96 -37.72
C LEU A 42 -31.75 -14.45 -38.11
N VAL A 43 -31.27 -15.33 -37.24
CA VAL A 43 -31.87 -16.66 -37.01
C VAL A 43 -31.93 -16.91 -35.50
N PRO A 44 -33.09 -17.28 -34.93
CA PRO A 44 -33.26 -17.53 -33.50
C PRO A 44 -33.05 -19.01 -33.19
N LEU A 45 -32.52 -19.37 -32.02
CA LEU A 45 -32.92 -20.61 -31.31
C LEU A 45 -32.60 -20.51 -29.80
N GLU A 46 -33.69 -20.58 -29.04
CA GLU A 46 -33.91 -21.21 -27.74
C GLU A 46 -32.90 -21.09 -26.58
N GLY A 47 -33.43 -20.61 -25.46
CA GLY A 47 -32.73 -20.56 -24.18
C GLY A 47 -33.01 -21.74 -23.25
N LYS A 48 -32.16 -21.81 -22.21
CA LYS A 48 -32.36 -22.21 -20.80
C LYS A 48 -31.05 -22.83 -20.27
N PRO A 49 -30.82 -22.92 -18.96
CA PRO A 49 -31.37 -22.15 -17.85
C PRO A 49 -30.28 -21.41 -17.07
N VAL A 50 -30.73 -20.46 -16.25
CA VAL A 50 -29.98 -19.79 -15.20
C VAL A 50 -29.31 -20.82 -14.27
N GLY A 51 -27.99 -20.93 -14.38
CA GLY A 51 -27.15 -21.76 -13.52
C GLY A 51 -26.64 -20.94 -12.35
N SER A 52 -27.30 -21.10 -11.20
CA SER A 52 -26.77 -20.95 -9.84
C SER A 52 -25.57 -20.02 -9.66
N GLN A 53 -25.84 -18.80 -9.18
CA GLN A 53 -24.85 -18.02 -8.46
C GLN A 53 -24.35 -18.83 -7.25
N GLN A 54 -23.20 -19.48 -7.40
CA GLN A 54 -22.45 -19.95 -6.25
C GLN A 54 -21.89 -18.71 -5.59
N GLY A 55 -22.38 -18.43 -4.38
CA GLY A 55 -22.01 -17.27 -3.62
C GLY A 55 -20.50 -17.21 -3.45
N VAL A 56 -19.89 -16.20 -4.04
CA VAL A 56 -18.59 -15.72 -3.60
C VAL A 56 -18.75 -15.35 -2.13
N HIS A 57 -18.03 -16.07 -1.27
CA HIS A 57 -18.04 -15.85 0.15
C HIS A 57 -17.36 -14.51 0.41
N PHE A 58 -18.14 -13.44 0.37
CA PHE A 58 -17.70 -12.10 0.78
C PHE A 58 -17.31 -12.23 2.25
N SER A 59 -16.01 -12.31 2.52
CA SER A 59 -15.45 -12.08 3.85
C SER A 59 -15.69 -10.60 4.18
N SER A 60 -16.93 -10.28 4.57
CA SER A 60 -17.25 -9.00 5.20
C SER A 60 -16.60 -8.99 6.58
N LEU A 61 -15.30 -8.78 6.60
CA LEU A 61 -14.53 -8.55 7.80
C LEU A 61 -14.78 -7.09 8.21
N ARG A 62 -15.90 -6.88 8.91
CA ARG A 62 -15.99 -5.77 9.87
C ARG A 62 -14.96 -6.04 10.97
N GLN A 63 -13.69 -5.72 10.70
CA GLN A 63 -12.61 -5.82 11.67
C GLN A 63 -12.83 -4.75 12.75
N ARG A 64 -13.18 -5.21 13.94
CA ARG A 64 -13.01 -4.42 15.16
C ARG A 64 -11.58 -4.65 15.62
N PHE A 65 -10.70 -3.72 15.29
CA PHE A 65 -9.31 -3.71 15.75
C PHE A 65 -9.25 -3.74 17.27
N ARG A 66 -8.59 -4.76 17.85
CA ARG A 66 -8.18 -4.76 19.25
C ARG A 66 -6.67 -5.03 19.30
N VAL A 67 -5.94 -4.02 19.73
CA VAL A 67 -4.46 -4.07 19.80
C VAL A 67 -4.07 -4.77 21.11
N ARG A 68 -3.09 -5.70 21.05
CA ARG A 68 -2.44 -6.25 22.24
C ARG A 68 -0.96 -5.91 22.20
N PHE A 69 -0.51 -5.10 23.17
CA PHE A 69 0.91 -4.91 23.41
C PHE A 69 1.46 -6.13 24.17
N ALA A 70 2.46 -6.80 23.60
CA ALA A 70 3.16 -7.87 24.30
C ALA A 70 4.14 -7.26 25.34
N GLY A 71 3.73 -7.28 26.62
CA GLY A 71 4.63 -7.15 27.77
C GLY A 71 4.90 -5.73 28.29
N ALA A 72 4.16 -5.33 29.32
CA ALA A 72 4.58 -4.29 30.27
C ALA A 72 4.36 -4.81 31.70
N PRO A 73 5.26 -4.53 32.67
CA PRO A 73 5.07 -4.97 34.04
C PRO A 73 3.87 -4.25 34.66
N ARG A 74 3.12 -5.01 35.47
CA ARG A 74 1.91 -4.58 36.18
C ARG A 74 2.22 -3.42 37.12
N ALA A 75 1.85 -2.21 36.72
CA ALA A 75 1.76 -1.04 37.59
C ALA A 75 0.32 -0.87 38.08
N GLU A 76 0.18 -0.48 39.34
CA GLU A 76 -1.07 -0.41 40.10
C GLU A 76 -2.11 0.57 39.53
N SER A 77 -3.36 0.27 39.89
CA SER A 77 -4.59 0.93 39.47
C SER A 77 -4.65 2.42 39.86
N GLY A 78 -4.28 3.30 38.93
CA GLY A 78 -4.69 4.70 38.93
C GLY A 78 -5.96 4.89 38.12
N SER A 79 -7.00 5.45 38.75
CA SER A 79 -8.24 5.89 38.10
C SER A 79 -7.96 6.97 37.06
N GLY A 80 -7.72 6.58 35.82
CA GLY A 80 -7.63 7.48 34.67
C GLY A 80 -8.83 7.26 33.76
N SER A 81 -9.54 8.32 33.41
CA SER A 81 -10.46 8.32 32.26
C SER A 81 -9.63 8.07 31.00
N GLY A 82 -9.41 6.79 30.67
CA GLY A 82 -8.52 6.39 29.60
C GLY A 82 -9.13 6.69 28.25
N THR A 83 -8.75 7.81 27.64
CA THR A 83 -8.67 7.86 26.18
C THR A 83 -7.80 6.68 25.74
N PRO A 84 -8.25 5.82 24.81
CA PRO A 84 -7.40 4.78 24.25
C PRO A 84 -6.09 5.42 23.82
N GLY A 85 -4.96 4.99 24.40
CA GLY A 85 -3.66 5.57 24.07
C GLY A 85 -3.33 5.32 22.61
N ASP A 86 -2.90 6.36 21.90
CA ASP A 86 -2.51 6.25 20.50
C ASP A 86 -1.29 5.33 20.35
N VAL A 87 -1.38 4.39 19.42
CA VAL A 87 -0.26 3.51 19.07
C VAL A 87 0.78 4.35 18.33
N LEU A 88 2.01 4.39 18.83
CA LEU A 88 3.11 5.09 18.18
C LEU A 88 4.03 4.09 17.46
N LEU A 89 4.34 4.39 16.21
CA LEU A 89 5.34 3.64 15.45
C LEU A 89 6.76 4.04 15.87
N PRO A 90 7.74 3.12 15.80
CA PRO A 90 9.14 3.41 16.15
C PRO A 90 9.72 4.55 15.33
N LEU A 91 10.58 5.37 15.95
CA LEU A 91 11.37 6.37 15.22
C LEU A 91 12.47 5.66 14.43
N LEU A 92 12.56 5.97 13.14
CA LEU A 92 13.51 5.36 12.21
C LEU A 92 14.40 6.43 11.56
N SER A 93 15.57 6.00 11.08
CA SER A 93 16.42 6.87 10.26
C SER A 93 15.75 7.14 8.90
N GLU A 94 16.18 8.18 8.20
CA GLU A 94 15.64 8.51 6.87
C GLU A 94 15.83 7.36 5.87
N ALA A 95 17.01 6.72 5.89
CA ALA A 95 17.30 5.57 5.05
C ALA A 95 16.40 4.37 5.37
N ASP A 96 16.13 4.13 6.65
CA ASP A 96 15.24 3.05 7.08
C ASP A 96 13.77 3.32 6.75
N LEU A 97 13.35 4.60 6.76
CA LEU A 97 12.01 5.00 6.33
C LEU A 97 11.79 4.77 4.84
N VAL A 98 12.80 5.07 4.00
CA VAL A 98 12.74 4.76 2.56
C VAL A 98 12.63 3.25 2.33
N ARG A 99 13.47 2.45 2.99
CA ARG A 99 13.41 0.99 2.90
C ARG A 99 12.07 0.43 3.37
N GLU A 100 11.54 0.97 4.46
CA GLU A 100 10.24 0.56 4.99
C GLU A 100 9.09 0.93 4.05
N ALA A 101 9.14 2.09 3.39
CA ALA A 101 8.13 2.52 2.43
C ALA A 101 8.11 1.61 1.18
N GLU A 102 9.29 1.30 0.63
CA GLU A 102 9.42 0.39 -0.51
C GLU A 102 8.93 -1.01 -0.16
N TRP A 103 9.31 -1.52 1.01
CA TRP A 103 8.81 -2.80 1.52
C TRP A 103 7.29 -2.77 1.69
N LEU A 104 6.74 -1.73 2.28
CA LEU A 104 5.30 -1.60 2.54
C LEU A 104 4.50 -1.59 1.23
N GLY A 105 4.94 -0.83 0.23
CA GLY A 105 4.31 -0.77 -1.09
C GLY A 105 4.29 -2.14 -1.77
N ARG A 106 5.45 -2.81 -1.87
CA ARG A 106 5.55 -4.15 -2.48
C ARG A 106 4.74 -5.21 -1.73
N THR A 107 4.75 -5.15 -0.40
CA THR A 107 3.99 -6.09 0.45
C THR A 107 2.49 -5.94 0.23
N ILE A 108 1.99 -4.71 0.08
CA ILE A 108 0.57 -4.46 -0.18
C ILE A 108 0.17 -4.89 -1.58
N ALA A 109 0.98 -4.61 -2.61
CA ALA A 109 0.72 -5.09 -3.96
C ALA A 109 0.63 -6.64 -3.99
N SER A 110 1.62 -7.31 -3.37
CA SER A 110 1.65 -8.78 -3.30
C SER A 110 0.46 -9.35 -2.52
N TRP A 111 0.06 -8.70 -1.41
CA TRP A 111 -1.13 -9.13 -0.65
C TRP A 111 -2.42 -9.00 -1.48
N LEU A 112 -2.55 -7.94 -2.28
CA LEU A 112 -3.70 -7.76 -3.17
C LEU A 112 -3.73 -8.83 -4.28
N ASP A 113 -2.57 -9.16 -4.86
CA ASP A 113 -2.44 -10.21 -5.86
C ASP A 113 -2.83 -11.59 -5.30
N GLU A 114 -2.39 -11.90 -4.08
CA GLU A 114 -2.68 -13.17 -3.41
C GLU A 114 -4.15 -13.31 -2.98
N GLU A 115 -4.77 -12.24 -2.47
CA GLU A 115 -6.15 -12.26 -1.99
C GLU A 115 -7.16 -12.28 -3.16
N TRP A 116 -6.81 -11.66 -4.28
CA TRP A 116 -7.70 -11.51 -5.43
C TRP A 116 -7.11 -12.20 -6.67
N CYS A 117 -6.46 -11.42 -7.52
CA CYS A 117 -5.73 -11.88 -8.69
C CYS A 117 -4.75 -10.78 -9.10
N GLU A 118 -3.67 -11.14 -9.79
CA GLU A 118 -2.70 -10.16 -10.29
C GLU A 118 -3.37 -9.08 -11.16
N GLN A 119 -3.18 -7.80 -10.80
CA GLN A 119 -3.71 -6.65 -11.53
C GLN A 119 -2.72 -5.47 -11.53
N ASP A 120 -2.61 -4.75 -12.64
CA ASP A 120 -1.73 -3.56 -12.77
C ASP A 120 -2.04 -2.48 -11.70
N VAL A 121 -3.30 -2.38 -11.26
CA VAL A 121 -3.72 -1.41 -10.25
C VAL A 121 -3.08 -1.66 -8.88
N HIS A 122 -2.67 -2.89 -8.58
CA HIS A 122 -2.04 -3.21 -7.29
C HIS A 122 -0.66 -2.57 -7.16
N ASP A 123 0.11 -2.50 -8.25
CA ASP A 123 1.37 -1.76 -8.30
C ASP A 123 1.13 -0.25 -8.12
N ASP A 124 0.14 0.32 -8.81
CA ASP A 124 -0.21 1.75 -8.70
C ASP A 124 -0.64 2.10 -7.25
N ILE A 125 -1.36 1.18 -6.56
CA ILE A 125 -1.71 1.30 -5.15
C ILE A 125 -0.45 1.25 -4.27
N GLY A 126 0.45 0.29 -4.50
CA GLY A 126 1.70 0.13 -3.75
C GLY A 126 2.60 1.36 -3.85
N ASP A 127 2.74 1.93 -5.04
CA ASP A 127 3.50 3.15 -5.30
C ASP A 127 2.88 4.36 -4.59
N ALA A 128 1.56 4.54 -4.70
CA ALA A 128 0.86 5.62 -4.03
C ALA A 128 0.99 5.53 -2.50
N LEU A 129 0.89 4.32 -1.95
CA LEU A 129 1.05 4.05 -0.52
C LEU A 129 2.47 4.39 -0.04
N CYS A 130 3.50 3.98 -0.79
CA CYS A 130 4.90 4.31 -0.51
C CYS A 130 5.11 5.83 -0.41
N GLN A 131 4.62 6.59 -1.38
CA GLN A 131 4.73 8.06 -1.39
C GLN A 131 3.96 8.72 -0.25
N ALA A 132 2.75 8.24 0.04
CA ALA A 132 1.93 8.75 1.14
C ALA A 132 2.63 8.49 2.49
N TYR A 133 3.19 7.29 2.67
CA TYR A 133 3.89 6.90 3.89
C TYR A 133 5.13 7.76 4.15
N LEU A 134 5.97 7.97 3.13
CA LEU A 134 7.15 8.84 3.24
C LEU A 134 6.75 10.27 3.58
N ARG A 135 5.67 10.79 2.98
CA ARG A 135 5.17 12.13 3.31
C ARG A 135 4.81 12.24 4.79
N GLU A 136 4.12 11.25 5.35
CA GLU A 136 3.76 11.26 6.76
C GLU A 136 4.97 11.11 7.69
N ARG A 137 5.77 10.06 7.50
CA ARG A 137 6.87 9.74 8.43
C ARG A 137 8.06 10.68 8.27
N MET A 138 8.43 11.03 7.04
CA MET A 138 9.63 11.82 6.77
C MET A 138 9.36 13.32 6.75
N VAL A 139 8.31 13.78 6.07
CA VAL A 139 8.06 15.23 5.91
C VAL A 139 7.29 15.78 7.11
N LYS A 140 6.17 15.14 7.48
CA LYS A 140 5.34 15.58 8.61
C LYS A 140 5.84 15.11 9.98
N LYS A 141 6.83 14.21 10.02
CA LYS A 141 7.38 13.61 11.26
C LYS A 141 6.28 12.97 12.12
N ASN A 142 5.25 12.44 11.48
CA ASN A 142 4.11 11.80 12.11
C ASN A 142 4.47 10.36 12.49
N ASN A 143 4.14 9.95 13.72
CA ASN A 143 4.41 8.61 14.24
C ASN A 143 3.14 7.96 14.81
N GLU A 144 2.00 8.65 14.80
CA GLU A 144 0.75 8.17 15.34
C GLU A 144 0.08 7.24 14.33
N ALA A 145 -0.04 5.96 14.68
CA ALA A 145 -0.57 4.90 13.82
C ALA A 145 -1.93 5.25 13.21
N THR A 146 -2.87 5.71 14.04
CA THR A 146 -4.22 6.10 13.60
C THR A 146 -4.19 7.29 12.63
N SER A 147 -3.37 8.30 12.95
CA SER A 147 -3.21 9.50 12.13
C SER A 147 -2.62 9.16 10.75
N ILE A 148 -1.58 8.32 10.74
CA ILE A 148 -0.96 7.81 9.52
C ILE A 148 -1.99 7.05 8.68
N LEU A 149 -2.72 6.09 9.27
CA LEU A 149 -3.74 5.31 8.56
C LEU A 149 -4.78 6.19 7.86
N LEU A 150 -5.32 7.20 8.58
CA LEU A 150 -6.32 8.10 8.01
C LEU A 150 -5.73 8.87 6.82
N GLN A 151 -4.49 9.31 6.93
CA GLN A 151 -3.82 10.08 5.89
C GLN A 151 -3.41 9.24 4.68
N LEU A 152 -3.00 7.98 4.90
CA LEU A 152 -2.80 6.99 3.84
C LEU A 152 -4.13 6.76 3.09
N SER A 153 -5.23 6.58 3.82
CA SER A 153 -6.55 6.37 3.22
C SER A 153 -7.01 7.57 2.40
N ASP A 154 -6.68 8.80 2.81
CA ASP A 154 -7.02 10.00 2.07
C ASP A 154 -6.17 10.17 0.79
N ASP A 155 -4.90 9.78 0.84
CA ASP A 155 -4.03 9.82 -0.34
C ASP A 155 -4.42 8.74 -1.36
N LEU A 156 -4.76 7.53 -0.91
CA LEU A 156 -5.15 6.43 -1.79
C LEU A 156 -6.47 6.70 -2.53
N LYS A 157 -7.36 7.58 -2.05
CA LYS A 157 -8.56 8.02 -2.80
C LYS A 157 -8.25 8.66 -4.15
N LYS A 158 -6.99 9.02 -4.42
CA LYS A 158 -6.53 9.60 -5.69
C LYS A 158 -6.19 8.54 -6.75
N VAL A 159 -6.10 7.27 -6.36
CA VAL A 159 -5.87 6.13 -7.26
C VAL A 159 -7.22 5.61 -7.76
N ASP A 160 -7.26 5.04 -8.97
CA ASP A 160 -8.45 4.39 -9.50
C ASP A 160 -8.56 2.96 -8.94
N PHE A 161 -9.52 2.73 -8.03
CA PHE A 161 -9.75 1.42 -7.39
C PHE A 161 -10.77 0.54 -8.15
N SER A 162 -11.21 0.93 -9.34
CA SER A 162 -12.29 0.23 -10.06
C SER A 162 -12.01 -1.25 -10.34
N GLU A 163 -10.74 -1.63 -10.49
CA GLU A 163 -10.30 -3.01 -10.74
C GLU A 163 -9.65 -3.68 -9.50
N ALA A 164 -9.58 -2.98 -8.35
CA ALA A 164 -8.86 -3.47 -7.17
C ALA A 164 -9.71 -4.33 -6.22
N PHE A 165 -11.03 -4.41 -6.41
CA PHE A 165 -11.99 -5.17 -5.58
C PHE A 165 -12.05 -4.81 -4.07
N VAL A 166 -11.21 -3.90 -3.62
CA VAL A 166 -11.16 -3.33 -2.26
C VAL A 166 -11.30 -1.82 -2.30
N ASN A 167 -11.35 -1.17 -1.13
CA ASN A 167 -11.35 0.29 -1.05
C ASN A 167 -10.06 0.85 -0.41
N PRO A 168 -9.79 2.16 -0.53
CA PRO A 168 -8.61 2.81 0.07
C PRO A 168 -8.43 2.59 1.57
N TYR A 169 -9.54 2.48 2.31
CA TYR A 169 -9.52 2.28 3.76
C TYR A 169 -9.12 0.85 4.11
N ASP A 170 -9.58 -0.15 3.37
CA ASP A 170 -9.19 -1.56 3.54
C ASP A 170 -7.67 -1.72 3.33
N VAL A 171 -7.14 -1.12 2.27
CA VAL A 171 -5.70 -1.12 2.00
C VAL A 171 -4.91 -0.41 3.11
N SER A 172 -5.41 0.73 3.59
CA SER A 172 -4.75 1.49 4.66
C SER A 172 -4.75 0.75 6.00
N ASN A 173 -5.83 0.01 6.30
CA ASN A 173 -5.89 -0.88 7.46
C ASN A 173 -4.83 -1.96 7.35
N LYS A 174 -4.75 -2.66 6.21
CA LYS A 174 -3.72 -3.69 6.00
C LYS A 174 -2.31 -3.11 6.09
N ALA A 175 -2.07 -1.94 5.52
CA ALA A 175 -0.79 -1.25 5.62
C ALA A 175 -0.40 -0.96 7.07
N LEU A 176 -1.36 -0.53 7.90
CA LEU A 176 -1.11 -0.30 9.32
C LEU A 176 -0.84 -1.63 10.07
N GLU A 177 -1.55 -2.70 9.75
CA GLU A 177 -1.26 -4.03 10.29
C GLU A 177 0.17 -4.48 9.99
N CYS A 178 0.66 -4.28 8.75
CA CYS A 178 2.04 -4.57 8.37
C CYS A 178 3.04 -3.78 9.22
N LEU A 179 2.81 -2.47 9.38
CA LEU A 179 3.69 -1.58 10.17
C LEU A 179 3.72 -1.96 11.65
N MET A 180 2.55 -2.28 12.22
CA MET A 180 2.43 -2.70 13.61
C MET A 180 3.11 -4.06 13.85
N PHE A 181 2.90 -5.01 12.94
CA PHE A 181 3.54 -6.32 12.98
C PHE A 181 5.07 -6.20 12.95
N LYS A 182 5.60 -5.39 12.02
CA LYS A 182 7.04 -5.10 11.93
C LYS A 182 7.59 -4.44 13.19
N SER A 183 6.77 -3.65 13.88
CA SER A 183 7.12 -2.98 15.14
C SER A 183 7.00 -3.89 16.37
N GLY A 184 6.61 -5.16 16.21
CA GLY A 184 6.41 -6.12 17.31
C GLY A 184 5.09 -5.92 18.06
N VAL A 185 4.15 -5.17 17.51
CA VAL A 185 2.81 -4.98 18.08
C VAL A 185 1.85 -6.01 17.48
N ASP A 186 1.30 -6.88 18.33
CA ASP A 186 0.36 -7.93 17.91
C ASP A 186 -1.05 -7.35 17.67
N VAL A 187 -1.59 -7.65 16.48
CA VAL A 187 -2.95 -7.31 16.09
C VAL A 187 -3.81 -8.55 16.27
N CYS A 188 -4.84 -8.48 17.13
CA CYS A 188 -5.56 -9.68 17.59
C CYS A 188 -6.42 -10.40 16.52
N CYS A 189 -6.45 -9.90 15.30
CA CYS A 189 -7.28 -10.41 14.20
C CYS A 189 -6.48 -10.89 12.99
N GLN A 190 -5.15 -11.00 13.13
CA GLN A 190 -4.31 -11.60 12.08
C GLN A 190 -4.44 -13.12 12.10
N SER A 191 -4.73 -13.70 10.95
CA SER A 191 -4.72 -15.15 10.78
C SER A 191 -3.28 -15.69 10.81
N ASP A 192 -3.11 -16.99 11.07
CA ASP A 192 -1.79 -17.62 10.99
C ASP A 192 -1.19 -17.56 9.58
N ALA A 193 -2.04 -17.50 8.55
CA ALA A 193 -1.62 -17.30 7.16
C ALA A 193 -1.06 -15.88 6.96
N ASP A 194 -1.76 -14.86 7.45
CA ASP A 194 -1.28 -13.46 7.39
C ASP A 194 0.07 -13.30 8.09
N LYS A 195 0.24 -13.92 9.26
CA LYS A 195 1.51 -13.86 10.00
C LYS A 195 2.65 -14.46 9.19
N LYS A 196 2.43 -15.62 8.57
CA LYS A 196 3.43 -16.26 7.70
C LYS A 196 3.77 -15.40 6.48
N PHE A 197 2.76 -14.83 5.82
CA PHE A 197 2.94 -13.91 4.70
C PHE A 197 3.81 -12.70 5.09
N LEU A 198 3.54 -12.09 6.25
CA LEU A 198 4.31 -10.95 6.74
C LEU A 198 5.73 -11.35 7.16
N GLU A 199 5.92 -12.50 7.80
CA GLU A 199 7.24 -13.04 8.12
C GLU A 199 8.08 -13.32 6.86
N GLU A 200 7.45 -13.82 5.80
CA GLU A 200 8.10 -14.04 4.50
C GLU A 200 8.44 -12.71 3.81
N SER A 201 7.49 -11.77 3.79
CA SER A 201 7.70 -10.43 3.25
C SER A 201 8.84 -9.69 3.96
N LEU A 202 8.99 -9.84 5.28
CA LEU A 202 10.09 -9.24 6.04
C LEU A 202 11.46 -9.87 5.76
N LYS A 203 11.52 -11.16 5.39
CA LYS A 203 12.79 -11.81 4.98
C LYS A 203 13.32 -11.25 3.66
N ASN A 204 12.42 -10.68 2.84
CA ASN A 204 12.71 -10.13 1.52
C ASN A 204 12.87 -8.58 1.52
N ALA A 205 13.00 -7.95 2.70
CA ALA A 205 12.99 -6.48 2.92
C ALA A 205 14.39 -5.83 3.06
#